data_AF-Q16YU6-F1
#
_entry.id   AF-Q16YU6-F1
#
_cell.length_a   1.000
_cell.length_b   1.000
_cell.length_c   1.000
_cell.angle_alpha   90.00
_cell.angle_beta   90.00
_cell.angle_gamma   90.00
#
_symmetry.space_group_name_H-M   'P 1'
#
loop_
_entity.id
_entity.type
_entity.pdbx_description
1 polymer ?
#
loop_
_entity_poly.entity_id
_entity_poly.type
_entity_poly.pdbx_seq_one_letter_code
_entity_poly.pdbx_strand_id
1 'polypeptide(L)'
;MIHSFHEYLSGLDTESKISVIQGHPDLAGRLLATHQLTQESSFEHSCAGLDQLSIENGIQLNDFNNRYKNKFNFPFVICVRQARKIDVILSAVMARIHNSLEDEVDIGIEEVEKICELRILELVDGQSDSI
;
A
#
# COMPACT_ATOMS: atom_id res chain seq x y z
N MET A 1 18.05 8.46 10.41
CA MET A 1 17.07 7.44 10.84
C MET A 1 16.34 6.87 9.63
N ILE A 2 15.56 7.67 8.90
CA ILE A 2 14.88 7.23 7.65
C ILE A 2 15.90 6.71 6.64
N HIS A 3 16.95 7.47 6.31
CA HIS A 3 17.99 7.04 5.36
C HIS A 3 18.63 5.66 5.68
N SER A 4 18.94 5.40 6.95
CA SER A 4 19.51 4.13 7.39
C SER A 4 18.53 2.95 7.25
N PHE A 5 17.23 3.22 7.31
CA PHE A 5 16.19 2.22 7.09
C PHE A 5 16.05 1.88 5.60
N HIS A 6 16.11 2.86 4.71
CA HIS A 6 16.17 2.64 3.26
C HIS A 6 17.42 1.85 2.86
N GLU A 7 18.60 2.22 3.39
CA GLU A 7 19.83 1.47 3.11
C GLU A 7 19.72 0.01 3.57
N TYR A 8 19.12 -0.24 4.73
CA TYR A 8 18.89 -1.60 5.22
C TYR A 8 17.96 -2.39 4.30
N LEU A 9 16.81 -1.84 3.90
CA LEU A 9 15.84 -2.52 3.03
C LEU A 9 16.37 -2.74 1.61
N SER A 10 17.08 -1.76 1.04
CA SER A 10 17.68 -1.87 -0.30
C SER A 10 18.78 -2.93 -0.37
N GLY A 11 19.53 -3.13 0.72
CA GLY A 11 20.59 -4.12 0.84
C GLY A 11 20.12 -5.55 1.15
N LEU A 12 18.82 -5.78 1.33
CA LEU A 12 18.27 -7.13 1.53
C LEU A 12 18.35 -7.96 0.25
N ASP A 13 18.54 -9.27 0.40
CA ASP A 13 18.36 -10.22 -0.68
C ASP A 13 16.88 -10.31 -1.09
N THR A 14 16.62 -10.81 -2.30
CA THR A 14 15.28 -10.88 -2.89
C THR A 14 14.28 -11.66 -2.01
N GLU A 15 14.69 -12.72 -1.33
CA GLU A 15 13.81 -13.53 -0.50
C GLU A 15 13.39 -12.75 0.76
N SER A 16 14.36 -12.08 1.40
CA SER A 16 14.10 -11.17 2.52
C SER A 16 13.19 -10.01 2.11
N LYS A 17 13.40 -9.41 0.93
CA LYS A 17 12.52 -8.35 0.40
C LYS A 17 11.08 -8.87 0.22
N ILE A 18 10.90 -10.05 -0.38
CA ILE A 18 9.59 -10.68 -0.52
C ILE A 18 8.94 -10.92 0.84
N SER A 19 9.69 -11.40 1.83
CA SER A 19 9.18 -11.65 3.18
C SER A 19 8.66 -10.37 3.84
N VAL A 20 9.36 -9.25 3.68
CA VAL A 20 8.90 -7.93 4.14
C VAL A 20 7.58 -7.56 3.48
N ILE A 21 7.48 -7.71 2.15
CA ILE A 21 6.26 -7.39 1.39
C ILE A 21 5.08 -8.30 1.83
N GLN A 22 5.33 -9.58 2.06
CA GLN A 22 4.32 -10.54 2.55
C GLN A 22 3.78 -10.20 3.95
N GLY A 23 4.57 -9.52 4.78
CA GLY A 23 4.14 -9.03 6.08
C GLY A 23 3.10 -7.92 6.02
N HIS A 24 2.89 -7.28 4.86
CA HIS A 24 1.90 -6.22 4.71
C HIS A 24 0.48 -6.78 4.46
N PRO A 25 -0.53 -6.29 5.19
CA PRO A 25 -1.91 -6.68 4.93
C PRO A 25 -2.35 -6.17 3.55
N ASP A 26 -3.06 -7.03 2.82
CA ASP A 26 -3.57 -6.75 1.47
C ASP A 26 -4.41 -5.47 1.47
N LEU A 27 -4.25 -4.65 0.42
CA LEU A 27 -4.94 -3.38 0.30
C LEU A 27 -6.47 -3.53 0.36
N ALA A 28 -7.03 -4.56 -0.27
CA ALA A 28 -8.47 -4.83 -0.22
C ALA A 28 -8.89 -5.28 1.18
N GLY A 29 -8.06 -6.09 1.85
CA GLY A 29 -8.27 -6.48 3.24
C GLY A 29 -8.26 -5.29 4.20
N ARG A 30 -7.35 -4.32 3.99
CA ARG A 30 -7.30 -3.08 4.76
C ARG A 30 -8.54 -2.21 4.48
N LEU A 31 -8.91 -2.03 3.22
CA LEU A 31 -10.10 -1.25 2.84
C LEU A 31 -11.40 -1.86 3.40
N LEU A 32 -11.53 -3.19 3.36
CA LEU A 32 -12.68 -3.91 3.93
C LEU A 32 -12.68 -3.90 5.47
N ALA A 33 -11.52 -4.04 6.10
CA ALA A 33 -11.41 -3.94 7.56
C ALA A 33 -11.73 -2.52 8.06
N THR A 34 -11.41 -1.49 7.27
CA THR A 34 -11.76 -0.11 7.63
C THR A 34 -13.25 0.17 7.49
N HIS A 35 -13.99 -0.55 6.63
CA HIS A 35 -15.47 -0.50 6.61
C HIS A 35 -16.12 -1.10 7.88
N GLN A 36 -15.39 -1.82 8.73
CA GLN A 36 -15.88 -2.32 10.02
C GLN A 36 -15.51 -1.42 11.21
N LEU A 37 -14.64 -0.42 11.02
CA LEU A 37 -14.25 0.51 12.08
C LEU A 37 -15.14 1.76 12.03
N THR A 38 -16.06 1.78 13.00
CA THR A 38 -16.96 2.86 13.39
C THR A 38 -16.33 4.25 13.33
N GLN A 39 -17.00 5.17 12.64
CA GLN A 39 -17.12 6.65 12.78
C GLN A 39 -15.86 7.53 13.02
N GLU A 40 -14.80 7.05 13.66
CA GLU A 40 -13.55 7.79 13.90
C GLU A 40 -12.57 7.72 12.72
N SER A 41 -12.65 6.70 11.84
CA SER A 41 -11.84 6.65 10.62
C SER A 41 -12.30 7.57 9.48
N SER A 42 -13.46 8.23 9.59
CA SER A 42 -13.95 9.15 8.54
C SER A 42 -12.99 10.28 8.21
N PHE A 43 -12.10 10.67 9.13
CA PHE A 43 -11.14 11.76 8.91
C PHE A 43 -9.92 11.32 8.07
N GLU A 44 -9.40 10.11 8.28
CA GLU A 44 -8.36 9.53 7.39
C GLU A 44 -8.91 9.16 6.00
N HIS A 45 -10.24 8.94 5.89
CA HIS A 45 -10.93 8.69 4.63
C HIS A 45 -11.17 9.96 3.79
N SER A 46 -11.40 11.12 4.40
CA SER A 46 -11.57 12.39 3.68
C SER A 46 -10.30 12.84 2.95
N CYS A 47 -9.11 12.50 3.46
CA CYS A 47 -7.85 12.92 2.86
C CYS A 47 -7.42 12.09 1.63
N ALA A 48 -7.99 10.89 1.42
CA ALA A 48 -7.54 9.96 0.37
C ALA A 48 -8.55 9.74 -0.77
N GLY A 49 -9.73 10.39 -0.76
CA GLY A 49 -10.72 10.29 -1.85
C GLY A 49 -11.31 8.90 -2.06
N LEU A 50 -11.20 8.01 -1.06
CA LEU A 50 -11.67 6.62 -1.10
C LEU A 50 -13.16 6.47 -0.76
N ASP A 51 -13.85 7.58 -0.48
CA ASP A 51 -15.30 7.64 -0.19
C ASP A 51 -16.16 7.16 -1.38
N GLN A 52 -15.62 7.20 -2.61
CA GLN A 52 -16.27 6.71 -3.84
C GLN A 52 -15.79 5.31 -4.26
N LEU A 53 -15.60 4.40 -3.31
CA LEU A 53 -15.44 2.99 -3.65
C LEU A 53 -16.80 2.42 -4.04
N SER A 54 -17.22 2.66 -5.27
CA SER A 54 -18.33 1.92 -5.87
C SER A 54 -18.05 0.43 -5.73
N ILE A 55 -19.08 -0.36 -5.42
CA ILE A 55 -18.99 -1.82 -5.25
C ILE A 55 -18.23 -2.47 -6.42
N GLU A 56 -18.41 -1.95 -7.64
CA GLU A 56 -17.72 -2.35 -8.87
C GLU A 56 -16.18 -2.20 -8.77
N ASN A 57 -15.69 -1.07 -8.26
CA ASN A 57 -14.25 -0.83 -8.08
C ASN A 57 -13.64 -1.77 -7.03
N GLY A 58 -14.41 -2.11 -5.98
CA GLY A 58 -13.99 -3.07 -4.97
C GLY A 58 -13.87 -4.49 -5.51
N ILE A 59 -14.82 -4.92 -6.34
CA ILE A 59 -14.78 -6.22 -7.03
C ILE A 59 -13.58 -6.30 -7.98
N GLN A 60 -13.35 -5.25 -8.77
CA GLN A 60 -12.20 -5.19 -9.68
C GLN A 60 -10.87 -5.23 -8.94
N LEU A 61 -10.72 -4.43 -7.88
CA LEU A 61 -9.50 -4.43 -7.07
C LEU A 61 -9.23 -5.80 -6.45
N ASN A 62 -10.27 -6.49 -5.97
CA ASN A 62 -10.15 -7.84 -5.42
C ASN A 62 -9.74 -8.87 -6.49
N ASP A 63 -10.29 -8.79 -7.71
CA ASP A 63 -9.85 -9.66 -8.83
C ASP A 63 -8.37 -9.42 -9.15
N PHE A 64 -7.96 -8.15 -9.26
CA PHE A 64 -6.57 -7.80 -9.53
C PHE A 64 -5.62 -8.24 -8.42
N ASN A 65 -5.97 -8.05 -7.15
CA ASN A 65 -5.16 -8.52 -6.02
C ASN A 65 -5.01 -10.05 -6.04
N ASN A 66 -6.07 -10.79 -6.36
CA ASN A 66 -5.99 -12.24 -6.50
C ASN A 66 -5.06 -12.65 -7.65
N ARG A 67 -5.20 -12.04 -8.83
CA ARG A 67 -4.33 -12.34 -9.98
C ARG A 67 -2.88 -11.97 -9.71
N TYR A 68 -2.66 -10.85 -9.05
CA TYR A 68 -1.35 -10.37 -8.65
C TYR A 68 -0.69 -11.33 -7.66
N LYS A 69 -1.41 -11.73 -6.60
CA LYS A 69 -0.92 -12.71 -5.62
C LYS A 69 -0.63 -14.07 -6.26
N ASN A 70 -1.44 -14.52 -7.21
CA ASN A 70 -1.17 -15.76 -7.94
C ASN A 70 0.09 -15.66 -8.82
N LYS A 71 0.38 -14.49 -9.41
CA LYS A 71 1.54 -14.30 -10.27
C LYS A 71 2.84 -14.13 -9.47
N PHE A 72 2.82 -13.30 -8.44
CA PHE A 72 4.03 -12.87 -7.73
C PHE A 72 4.22 -13.52 -6.36
N ASN A 73 3.19 -14.22 -5.84
CA ASN A 73 3.22 -14.91 -4.55
C ASN A 73 3.36 -13.98 -3.32
N PHE A 74 3.05 -12.69 -3.48
CA PHE A 74 2.98 -11.69 -2.42
C PHE A 74 1.86 -10.67 -2.71
N PRO A 75 1.34 -9.96 -1.69
CA PRO A 75 0.23 -9.02 -1.87
C PRO A 75 0.64 -7.78 -2.66
N PHE A 76 -0.33 -7.14 -3.30
CA PHE A 76 -0.10 -5.84 -3.95
C PHE A 76 0.05 -4.75 -2.89
N VAL A 77 1.20 -4.06 -2.90
CA VAL A 77 1.52 -2.98 -1.97
C VAL A 77 1.67 -1.66 -2.74
N ILE A 78 0.95 -0.65 -2.27
CA ILE A 78 1.01 0.72 -2.78
C ILE A 78 0.76 1.72 -1.65
N CYS A 79 1.46 2.84 -1.68
CA CYS A 79 1.28 3.96 -0.77
C CYS A 79 0.02 4.75 -1.15
N VAL A 80 -1.10 4.38 -0.54
CA VAL A 80 -2.43 4.97 -0.80
C VAL A 80 -2.45 6.49 -0.62
N ARG A 81 -1.72 7.02 0.37
CA ARG A 81 -1.62 8.47 0.64
C ARG A 81 -0.99 9.24 -0.53
N GLN A 82 -0.10 8.61 -1.30
CA GLN A 82 0.48 9.20 -2.50
C GLN A 82 -0.39 8.99 -3.74
N ALA A 83 -1.05 7.82 -3.86
CA ALA A 83 -1.93 7.53 -4.98
C ALA A 83 -3.15 8.46 -5.05
N ARG A 84 -3.67 8.91 -3.89
CA ARG A 84 -4.75 9.92 -3.70
C ARG A 84 -6.11 9.62 -4.36
N LYS A 85 -6.20 8.67 -5.30
CA LYS A 85 -7.41 8.30 -6.05
C LYS A 85 -7.41 6.80 -6.37
N ILE A 86 -8.60 6.20 -6.38
CA ILE A 86 -8.74 4.77 -6.66
C ILE A 86 -8.41 4.39 -8.10
N ASP A 87 -8.71 5.26 -9.08
CA ASP A 87 -8.37 5.03 -10.48
C ASP A 87 -6.86 4.91 -10.70
N VAL A 88 -6.07 5.64 -9.91
CA VAL A 88 -4.60 5.56 -9.94
C VAL A 88 -4.12 4.22 -9.40
N ILE A 89 -4.74 3.74 -8.32
CA ILE A 89 -4.44 2.42 -7.73
C ILE A 89 -4.80 1.30 -8.73
N LEU A 90 -5.98 1.38 -9.35
CA LEU A 90 -6.43 0.42 -10.37
C LEU A 90 -5.51 0.43 -11.60
N SER A 91 -5.14 1.61 -12.08
CA SER A 91 -4.19 1.75 -13.20
C SER A 91 -2.81 1.20 -12.83
N ALA A 92 -2.35 1.45 -11.59
CA ALA A 92 -1.07 0.95 -11.10
C ALA A 92 -1.05 -0.58 -11.02
N VAL A 93 -2.07 -1.22 -10.47
CA VAL A 93 -2.13 -2.69 -10.40
C VAL A 93 -2.25 -3.31 -11.81
N MET A 94 -3.00 -2.68 -12.73
CA MET A 94 -3.09 -3.12 -14.12
C MET A 94 -1.76 -2.97 -14.89
N ALA A 95 -0.96 -1.94 -14.61
CA ALA A 95 0.36 -1.79 -15.21
C ALA A 95 1.33 -2.81 -14.61
N ARG A 96 1.40 -2.86 -13.28
CA ARG A 96 2.35 -3.68 -12.50
C ARG A 96 2.15 -5.18 -12.69
N ILE A 97 0.92 -5.64 -12.96
CA ILE A 97 0.68 -7.06 -13.24
C ILE A 97 1.45 -7.58 -14.46
N HIS A 98 1.92 -6.71 -15.36
CA HIS A 98 2.71 -7.10 -16.54
C HIS A 98 4.23 -7.12 -16.27
N ASN A 99 4.68 -6.63 -15.11
CA ASN A 99 6.10 -6.59 -14.75
C ASN A 99 6.70 -7.99 -14.51
N SER A 100 8.03 -8.03 -14.50
CA SER A 100 8.83 -9.15 -14.04
C SER A 100 8.79 -9.26 -12.51
N LEU A 101 9.09 -10.44 -11.96
CA LEU A 101 9.15 -10.62 -10.51
C LEU A 101 10.20 -9.71 -9.86
N GLU A 102 11.38 -9.58 -10.48
CA GLU A 102 12.48 -8.73 -10.03
C GLU A 102 12.07 -7.26 -9.92
N ASP A 103 11.53 -6.68 -11.00
CA ASP A 103 11.00 -5.31 -11.00
C ASP A 103 9.95 -5.12 -9.90
N GLU A 104 9.08 -6.11 -9.71
CA GLU A 104 7.97 -5.99 -8.78
C GLU A 104 8.39 -6.10 -7.32
N VAL A 105 9.48 -6.82 -7.04
CA VAL A 105 10.08 -6.85 -5.70
C VAL A 105 10.71 -5.50 -5.38
N ASP A 106 11.45 -4.89 -6.30
CA ASP A 106 12.03 -3.56 -6.07
C ASP A 106 10.95 -2.48 -5.93
N ILE A 107 9.95 -2.46 -6.81
CA ILE A 107 8.81 -1.53 -6.67
C ILE A 107 8.06 -1.78 -5.36
N GLY A 108 7.84 -3.04 -4.98
CA GLY A 108 7.17 -3.41 -3.73
C GLY A 108 7.90 -2.86 -2.50
N ILE A 109 9.23 -2.95 -2.45
CA ILE A 109 10.04 -2.39 -1.38
C ILE A 109 9.99 -0.86 -1.36
N GLU A 110 10.05 -0.22 -2.53
CA GLU A 110 9.93 1.24 -2.64
C GLU A 110 8.59 1.74 -2.06
N GLU A 111 7.50 1.00 -2.29
CA GLU A 111 6.20 1.33 -1.72
C GLU A 111 6.14 1.11 -0.20
N VAL A 112 6.78 0.06 0.31
CA VAL A 112 6.94 -0.18 1.76
C VAL A 112 7.73 0.95 2.41
N GLU A 113 8.83 1.37 1.78
CA GLU A 113 9.66 2.48 2.22
C GLU A 113 8.86 3.78 2.35
N LYS A 114 8.07 4.12 1.32
CA LYS A 114 7.16 5.29 1.35
C LYS A 114 6.15 5.20 2.49
N ILE A 115 5.59 4.02 2.75
CA ILE A 115 4.64 3.80 3.85
C ILE A 115 5.34 3.99 5.21
N CYS A 116 6.53 3.42 5.38
CA CYS A 116 7.32 3.53 6.60
C CYS A 116 7.78 4.97 6.86
N GLU A 117 8.23 5.70 5.84
CA GLU A 117 8.61 7.11 5.95
C GLU A 117 7.44 7.95 6.48
N LEU A 118 6.26 7.81 5.87
CA LEU A 118 5.07 8.53 6.32
C LEU A 118 4.70 8.18 7.76
N ARG A 119 4.77 6.90 8.16
CA ARG A 119 4.51 6.47 9.53
C ARG A 119 5.51 7.03 10.53
N ILE A 120 6.79 7.09 10.18
CA ILE A 120 7.83 7.69 11.02
C ILE A 120 7.57 9.20 11.15
N LEU A 121 7.26 9.88 10.05
CA LEU A 121 6.92 11.30 10.08
C LEU A 121 5.71 11.56 10.99
N GLU A 122 4.65 10.76 10.91
CA GLU A 122 3.49 10.88 11.82
C GLU A 122 3.84 10.70 13.30
N LEU A 123 4.72 9.76 13.61
CA LEU A 123 5.15 9.51 14.99
C LEU A 123 6.08 10.61 15.52
N VAL A 124 6.91 11.19 14.65
CA VAL A 124 7.84 12.28 14.98
C VAL A 124 7.11 13.63 15.06
N ASP A 125 6.12 13.85 14.19
CA ASP A 125 5.34 15.08 14.07
C ASP A 125 4.09 15.11 14.95
N GLY A 126 3.94 14.15 15.89
CA GLY A 126 2.77 13.94 16.75
C GLY A 126 2.36 15.07 17.72
N GLN A 127 2.49 16.35 17.35
CA GLN A 127 1.97 17.55 18.02
C GLN A 127 1.56 18.67 17.02
N SER A 128 0.84 18.39 15.93
CA SER A 128 0.23 19.46 15.10
C SER A 128 -0.99 19.02 14.29
N ASP A 129 -1.97 18.35 14.92
CA ASP A 129 -3.33 18.32 14.37
C ASP A 129 -4.35 18.48 15.50
N SER A 130 -4.41 19.73 15.98
CA SER A 130 -5.56 20.30 16.67
C SER A 130 -5.61 21.76 16.24
N ILE A 131 -6.44 22.07 15.23
CA ILE A 131 -7.27 23.28 15.11
C ILE A 131 -8.43 22.97 14.17
#